data_AF-A0A913Z6B4-F1
#
_entry.id   AF-A0A913Z6B4-F1
#
_cell.length_a   1.000
_cell.length_b   1.000
_cell.length_c   1.000
_cell.angle_alpha   90.00
_cell.angle_beta   90.00
_cell.angle_gamma   90.00
#
_symmetry.space_group_name_H-M   'P 1'
#
loop_
_entity.id
_entity.type
_entity.pdbx_description
1 polymer ?
#
loop_
_entity_poly.entity_id
_entity_poly.type
_entity_poly.pdbx_seq_one_letter_code
_entity_poly.pdbx_strand_id
1 'polypeptide(L)'
;MAEGANWMKELSLWKKAAVFIGSGAVIAGAVYAVLRHRKKSELGEIGVMAIQEVAQADLPEKRILVLGLDNSGKSSLLRCLTQSENAGPPDPTEGFNVMCVQTQAVTLNIWEVGGQESVRSYWENFVKGTDVLVFVVDAVDEARLPEAKEELHKLLADERLKSVPLVLIANKQDQATAKRGADFISALSPSVPSQEREVHVVETQTVLNAGSDNVQQVMDLMVSLSKN
;
A
#
# COMPACT_ATOMS: atom_id res chain seq x y z
N MET A 1 -36.95 -23.07 52.36
CA MET A 1 -36.01 -24.05 51.79
C MET A 1 -36.07 -23.84 50.29
N ALA A 2 -34.99 -23.32 49.71
CA ALA A 2 -34.98 -22.79 48.35
C ALA A 2 -34.71 -23.88 47.31
N GLU A 3 -35.58 -23.96 46.31
CA GLU A 3 -35.27 -24.53 45.00
C GLU A 3 -34.17 -23.70 44.35
N GLY A 4 -33.09 -24.38 43.95
CA GLY A 4 -31.97 -23.80 43.22
C GLY A 4 -31.63 -24.65 42.00
N ALA A 5 -32.13 -24.21 40.85
CA ALA A 5 -31.38 -24.14 39.59
C ALA A 5 -31.01 -25.46 38.84
N ASN A 6 -32.01 -26.06 38.18
CA ASN A 6 -31.88 -27.12 37.18
C ASN A 6 -31.65 -26.60 35.73
N TRP A 7 -31.00 -25.45 35.55
CA TRP A 7 -30.86 -24.79 34.22
C TRP A 7 -29.67 -25.27 33.37
N MET A 8 -28.78 -26.12 33.90
CA MET A 8 -27.57 -26.56 33.19
C MET A 8 -27.80 -27.64 32.13
N LYS A 9 -28.99 -28.24 32.05
CA LYS A 9 -29.24 -29.33 31.10
C LYS A 9 -29.50 -28.85 29.66
N GLU A 10 -29.86 -27.57 29.47
CA GLU A 10 -30.21 -27.03 28.14
C GLU A 10 -29.10 -26.24 27.44
N LEU A 11 -27.90 -26.18 28.02
CA LEU A 11 -26.77 -25.45 27.43
C LEU A 11 -25.93 -26.33 26.51
N SER A 12 -25.58 -25.79 25.33
CA SER A 12 -24.60 -26.40 24.43
C SER A 12 -23.22 -26.50 25.11
N LEU A 13 -22.45 -27.52 24.73
CA LEU A 13 -21.20 -27.91 25.41
C LEU A 13 -20.21 -26.75 25.62
N TRP A 14 -20.15 -25.80 24.68
CA TRP A 14 -19.25 -24.64 24.76
C TRP A 14 -19.65 -23.64 25.85
N LYS A 15 -20.95 -23.52 26.15
CA LYS A 15 -21.44 -22.67 27.25
C LYS A 15 -21.17 -23.29 28.62
N LYS A 16 -21.04 -24.62 28.72
CA LYS A 16 -20.59 -25.32 29.94
C LYS A 16 -19.08 -25.15 30.17
N ALA A 17 -18.28 -25.13 29.11
CA ALA A 17 -16.84 -24.92 29.20
C ALA A 17 -16.46 -23.51 29.73
N ALA A 18 -17.25 -22.48 29.40
CA ALA A 18 -17.04 -21.12 29.88
C ALA A 18 -17.33 -20.92 31.39
N VAL A 19 -18.06 -21.83 32.05
CA VAL A 19 -18.31 -21.77 33.50
C VAL A 19 -17.09 -22.24 34.30
N PHE A 20 -16.19 -23.02 33.69
CA PHE A 20 -14.90 -23.40 34.26
C PHE A 20 -13.80 -22.34 34.08
N ILE A 21 -14.16 -21.08 33.82
CA ILE A 21 -13.27 -19.92 33.99
C ILE A 21 -13.02 -19.76 35.50
N GLY A 22 -12.18 -20.65 36.02
CA GLY A 22 -11.78 -20.76 37.42
C GLY A 22 -10.29 -21.10 37.54
N SER A 23 -9.48 -20.67 36.56
CA SER A 23 -8.02 -20.53 36.63
C SER A 23 -7.47 -19.70 35.45
N GLY A 24 -8.27 -18.71 35.01
CA GLY A 24 -7.92 -17.29 35.00
C GLY A 24 -6.91 -16.70 34.00
N ALA A 25 -5.78 -17.34 33.67
CA ALA A 25 -4.71 -16.62 32.95
C ALA A 25 -4.01 -17.41 31.84
N VAL A 26 -3.91 -18.74 31.94
CA VAL A 26 -3.14 -19.54 30.97
C VAL A 26 -3.96 -19.91 29.73
N ILE A 27 -5.27 -20.11 29.90
CA ILE A 27 -6.15 -20.56 28.81
C ILE A 27 -6.41 -19.43 27.79
N ALA A 28 -6.48 -18.17 28.21
CA ALA A 28 -6.66 -17.05 27.28
C ALA A 28 -5.47 -16.92 26.31
N GLY A 29 -4.24 -17.11 26.79
CA GLY A 29 -3.04 -17.11 25.96
C GLY A 29 -2.99 -18.30 24.99
N ALA A 30 -3.35 -19.50 25.44
CA ALA A 30 -3.39 -20.68 24.60
C ALA A 30 -4.52 -20.65 23.56
N VAL A 31 -5.71 -20.17 23.94
CA VAL A 31 -6.84 -19.98 23.01
C VAL A 31 -6.51 -18.87 22.02
N TYR A 32 -5.90 -17.77 22.44
CA TYR A 32 -5.40 -16.73 21.54
C TYR A 32 -4.33 -17.27 20.58
N ALA A 33 -3.39 -18.07 21.06
CA ALA A 33 -2.36 -18.70 20.24
C ALA A 33 -2.97 -19.68 19.22
N VAL A 34 -3.93 -20.51 19.62
CA VAL A 34 -4.62 -21.45 18.73
C VAL A 34 -5.52 -20.73 17.73
N LEU A 35 -6.24 -19.67 18.12
CA LEU A 35 -7.04 -18.84 17.22
C LEU A 35 -6.14 -18.08 16.24
N ARG A 36 -4.98 -17.58 16.69
CA ARG A 36 -3.96 -16.99 15.82
C ARG A 36 -3.39 -18.02 14.84
N HIS A 37 -3.15 -19.25 15.30
CA HIS A 37 -2.61 -20.31 14.46
C HIS A 37 -3.64 -20.85 13.44
N ARG A 38 -4.93 -20.90 13.80
CA ARG A 38 -6.03 -21.27 12.90
C ARG A 38 -6.38 -20.15 11.92
N LYS A 39 -6.32 -18.88 12.34
CA LYS A 39 -6.48 -17.75 11.41
C LYS A 39 -5.31 -17.67 10.42
N LYS A 40 -4.10 -18.09 10.83
CA LYS A 40 -2.93 -18.25 9.94
C LYS A 40 -3.07 -19.44 8.98
N SER A 41 -3.87 -20.47 9.31
CA SER A 41 -4.15 -21.58 8.38
C SER A 41 -5.32 -21.32 7.44
N GLU A 42 -6.24 -20.39 7.76
CA GLU A 42 -7.34 -19.98 6.88
C GLU A 42 -6.97 -18.81 5.93
N LEU A 43 -5.88 -18.09 6.21
CA LEU A 43 -5.31 -17.05 5.34
C LEU A 43 -4.17 -17.56 4.42
N GLY A 44 -4.10 -18.88 4.22
CA GLY A 44 -3.25 -19.45 3.17
C GLY A 44 -3.88 -19.18 1.80
N GLU A 45 -3.08 -18.58 0.91
CA GLU A 45 -3.38 -18.21 -0.50
C GLU A 45 -3.98 -16.83 -0.79
N ILE A 46 -3.60 -15.80 -0.02
CA ILE A 46 -3.46 -14.45 -0.60
C ILE A 46 -2.01 -14.01 -0.43
N GLY A 47 -1.15 -14.44 -1.36
CA GLY A 47 0.03 -13.71 -1.82
C GLY A 47 1.11 -13.28 -0.83
N VAL A 48 1.31 -13.94 0.31
CA VAL A 48 2.46 -13.64 1.21
C VAL A 48 3.69 -14.44 0.75
N MET A 49 4.31 -14.02 -0.35
CA MET A 49 5.62 -14.53 -0.77
C MET A 49 6.71 -13.61 -0.21
N ALA A 50 7.64 -14.21 0.53
CA ALA A 50 8.87 -13.65 1.08
C ALA A 50 8.76 -12.50 2.10
N ILE A 51 8.30 -12.81 3.32
CA ILE A 51 8.84 -12.13 4.51
C ILE A 51 9.98 -13.01 5.01
N GLN A 52 11.20 -12.65 4.64
CA GLN A 52 12.41 -13.20 5.25
C GLN A 52 12.35 -12.85 6.74
N GLU A 53 12.47 -13.87 7.60
CA GLU A 53 12.40 -13.77 9.06
C GLU A 53 13.63 -13.02 9.58
N VAL A 54 13.66 -11.70 9.38
CA VAL A 54 14.60 -10.78 10.02
C VAL A 54 13.99 -10.44 11.37
N ALA A 55 14.79 -10.58 12.44
CA ALA A 55 14.40 -10.22 13.80
C ALA A 55 13.62 -8.89 13.79
N GLN A 56 12.42 -8.91 14.37
CA GLN A 56 11.45 -7.82 14.32
C GLN A 56 11.96 -6.63 15.15
N ALA A 57 12.89 -5.86 14.59
CA ALA A 57 13.30 -4.58 15.13
C ALA A 57 12.10 -3.63 15.10
N ASP A 58 11.85 -2.92 16.20
CA ASP A 58 10.84 -1.88 16.30
C ASP A 58 11.32 -0.65 15.52
N LEU A 59 11.30 -0.75 14.19
CA LEU A 59 11.69 0.30 13.27
C LEU A 59 10.57 1.33 13.15
N PRO A 60 10.88 2.62 12.94
CA PRO A 60 9.87 3.62 12.61
C PRO A 60 9.05 3.16 11.41
N GLU A 61 7.74 3.38 11.48
CA GLU A 61 6.82 3.09 10.39
C GLU A 61 6.57 4.33 9.53
N LYS A 62 6.44 4.12 8.22
CA LYS A 62 6.16 5.19 7.28
C LYS A 62 5.08 4.79 6.30
N ARG A 63 4.05 5.62 6.15
CA ARG A 63 2.90 5.34 5.30
C ARG A 63 3.10 5.93 3.91
N ILE A 64 3.21 5.06 2.91
CA ILE A 64 3.34 5.44 1.51
C ILE A 64 1.99 5.26 0.84
N LEU A 65 1.50 6.27 0.13
CA LEU A 65 0.26 6.18 -0.64
C LEU A 65 0.59 6.19 -2.13
N VAL A 66 0.14 5.17 -2.87
CA VAL A 66 0.39 4.99 -4.30
C VAL A 66 -0.91 5.16 -5.07
N LEU A 67 -0.99 6.24 -5.86
CA LEU A 67 -2.14 6.61 -6.68
C LEU A 67 -1.73 6.81 -8.14
N GLY A 68 -2.72 7.03 -9.00
CA GLY A 68 -2.56 7.17 -10.45
C GLY A 68 -3.67 6.45 -11.20
N LEU A 69 -3.87 6.80 -12.47
CA LEU A 69 -4.93 6.22 -13.29
C LEU A 69 -4.78 4.69 -13.41
N ASP A 70 -5.87 4.01 -13.75
CA ASP A 70 -5.83 2.61 -14.15
C ASP A 70 -4.83 2.38 -15.30
N ASN A 71 -4.21 1.20 -15.29
CA ASN A 71 -3.18 0.81 -16.24
C ASN A 71 -1.88 1.66 -16.23
N SER A 72 -1.70 2.59 -15.29
CA SER A 72 -0.44 3.35 -15.16
C SER A 72 0.77 2.52 -14.70
N GLY A 73 0.53 1.32 -14.17
CA GLY A 73 1.56 0.38 -13.74
C GLY A 73 1.90 0.41 -12.25
N LYS A 74 0.99 0.91 -11.39
CA LYS A 74 1.11 0.88 -9.92
C LYS A 74 1.43 -0.52 -9.38
N SER A 75 0.61 -1.52 -9.72
CA SER A 75 0.78 -2.87 -9.17
C SER A 75 2.04 -3.54 -9.73
N SER A 76 2.40 -3.23 -10.98
CA SER A 76 3.65 -3.69 -11.59
C SER A 76 4.87 -3.11 -10.87
N LEU A 77 4.84 -1.80 -10.55
CA LEU A 77 5.88 -1.15 -9.75
C LEU A 77 6.05 -1.83 -8.39
N LEU A 78 4.94 -2.09 -7.69
CA LEU A 78 5.00 -2.74 -6.38
C LEU A 78 5.52 -4.18 -6.43
N ARG A 79 5.19 -4.93 -7.48
CA ARG A 79 5.75 -6.28 -7.69
C ARG A 79 7.24 -6.26 -8.00
N CYS A 80 7.73 -5.25 -8.74
CA CYS A 80 9.16 -5.05 -8.95
C CYS A 80 9.88 -4.74 -7.63
N LEU A 81 9.28 -3.91 -6.76
CA LEU A 81 9.84 -3.57 -5.44
C LEU A 81 9.94 -4.77 -4.50
N THR A 82 8.99 -5.71 -4.56
CA THR A 82 9.00 -6.90 -3.69
C THR A 82 9.64 -8.14 -4.31
N GLN A 83 10.26 -8.01 -5.49
CA GLN A 83 10.90 -9.13 -6.20
C GLN A 83 9.96 -10.34 -6.34
N SER A 84 8.69 -10.09 -6.64
CA SER A 84 7.71 -11.15 -6.85
C SER A 84 7.93 -11.79 -8.23
N GLU A 85 8.83 -12.77 -8.31
CA GLU A 85 9.29 -13.39 -9.57
C GLU A 85 8.24 -14.28 -10.28
N ASN A 86 7.10 -14.57 -9.63
CA ASN A 86 6.17 -15.62 -10.09
C ASN A 86 4.74 -15.16 -10.41
N ALA A 87 4.49 -13.86 -10.53
CA ALA A 87 3.18 -13.36 -10.92
C ALA A 87 3.21 -12.86 -12.37
N GLY A 88 2.31 -13.37 -13.22
CA GLY A 88 2.01 -12.78 -14.54
C GLY A 88 1.52 -11.33 -14.41
N PRO A 89 1.07 -10.65 -15.47
CA PRO A 89 0.55 -9.27 -15.36
C PRO A 89 -0.50 -9.11 -14.23
N PRO A 90 -0.48 -8.02 -13.45
CA PRO A 90 -1.46 -7.82 -12.39
C PRO A 90 -2.86 -7.59 -12.97
N ASP A 91 -3.87 -8.18 -12.33
CA ASP A 91 -5.26 -7.86 -12.59
C ASP A 91 -5.56 -6.40 -12.16
N PRO A 92 -6.55 -5.73 -12.78
CA PRO A 92 -6.96 -4.40 -12.36
C PRO A 92 -7.35 -4.35 -10.87
N THR A 93 -6.79 -3.40 -10.13
CA THR A 93 -7.14 -3.20 -8.72
C THR A 93 -8.50 -2.52 -8.59
N GLU A 94 -9.52 -3.25 -8.12
CA GLU A 94 -10.87 -2.71 -7.87
C GLU A 94 -11.00 -1.99 -6.51
N GLY A 95 -10.14 -2.31 -5.55
CA GLY A 95 -10.17 -1.75 -4.20
C GLY A 95 -8.84 -1.11 -3.81
N PHE A 96 -8.16 -1.72 -2.86
CA PHE A 96 -6.84 -1.31 -2.41
C PHE A 96 -6.00 -2.54 -2.07
N ASN A 97 -4.69 -2.37 -2.10
CA ASN A 97 -3.69 -3.35 -1.72
C ASN A 97 -2.76 -2.73 -0.68
N VAL A 98 -2.41 -3.49 0.36
CA VAL A 98 -1.50 -3.04 1.42
C VAL A 98 -0.30 -3.96 1.47
N MET A 99 0.88 -3.39 1.31
CA MET A 99 2.14 -4.10 1.32
C MET A 99 3.05 -3.52 2.39
N CYS A 100 3.70 -4.39 3.15
CA CYS A 100 4.68 -4.01 4.14
C CYS A 100 6.07 -4.39 3.64
N VAL A 101 6.95 -3.39 3.49
CA VAL A 101 8.33 -3.60 3.06
C VAL A 101 9.24 -3.11 4.17
N GLN A 102 9.94 -4.05 4.81
CA GLN A 102 10.89 -3.74 5.87
C GLN A 102 12.28 -3.47 5.26
N THR A 103 12.86 -2.32 5.59
CA THR A 103 14.25 -1.99 5.26
C THR A 103 15.12 -2.07 6.51
N GLN A 104 16.40 -1.74 6.39
CA GLN A 104 17.29 -1.68 7.56
C GLN A 104 16.94 -0.54 8.54
N ALA A 105 16.24 0.50 8.09
CA ALA A 105 16.02 1.73 8.85
C ALA A 105 14.54 2.02 9.16
N VAL A 106 13.62 1.61 8.30
CA VAL A 106 12.19 1.97 8.35
C VAL A 106 11.33 0.83 7.82
N THR A 107 10.13 0.69 8.38
CA THR A 107 9.08 -0.18 7.85
C THR A 107 8.14 0.64 6.98
N LEU A 108 8.09 0.35 5.68
CA LEU A 108 7.20 1.03 4.74
C LEU A 108 5.86 0.31 4.68
N ASN A 109 4.79 1.00 5.07
CA ASN A 109 3.41 0.58 4.89
C ASN A 109 2.86 1.22 3.61
N ILE A 110 2.90 0.47 2.50
CA ILE A 110 2.52 0.93 1.17
C ILE A 110 1.05 0.63 0.92
N TRP A 111 0.27 1.67 0.64
CA TRP A 111 -1.15 1.61 0.32
C TRP A 111 -1.33 1.93 -1.17
N GLU A 112 -1.60 0.92 -1.98
CA GLU A 112 -2.01 1.08 -3.37
C GLU A 112 -3.53 1.13 -3.46
N VAL A 113 -4.08 2.07 -4.23
CA VAL A 113 -5.52 2.17 -4.46
C VAL A 113 -5.81 2.02 -5.95
N GLY A 114 -6.95 1.41 -6.26
CA GLY A 114 -7.47 1.27 -7.63
C GLY A 114 -7.56 2.62 -8.35
N GLY A 115 -7.27 2.59 -9.65
CA GLY A 115 -7.17 3.79 -10.48
C GLY A 115 -8.30 3.98 -11.49
N GLN A 116 -9.28 3.06 -11.54
CA GLN A 116 -10.42 3.19 -12.45
C GLN A 116 -11.28 4.37 -12.04
N GLU A 117 -11.85 5.09 -13.00
CA GLU A 117 -12.67 6.28 -12.77
C GLU A 117 -13.75 6.07 -11.68
N SER A 118 -14.43 4.91 -11.72
CA SER A 118 -15.49 4.52 -10.77
C SER A 118 -15.05 4.46 -9.31
N VAL A 119 -13.74 4.33 -9.02
CA VAL A 119 -13.21 4.19 -7.66
C VAL A 119 -12.33 5.36 -7.21
N ARG A 120 -12.02 6.33 -8.08
CA ARG A 120 -11.15 7.48 -7.74
C ARG A 120 -11.76 8.38 -6.67
N SER A 121 -13.08 8.45 -6.58
CA SER A 121 -13.79 9.15 -5.50
C SER A 121 -13.40 8.64 -4.11
N TYR A 122 -12.91 7.41 -3.98
CA TYR A 122 -12.46 6.86 -2.70
C TYR A 122 -11.03 7.25 -2.32
N TRP A 123 -10.23 7.85 -3.20
CA TRP A 123 -8.84 8.23 -2.92
C TRP A 123 -8.72 9.14 -1.69
N GLU A 124 -9.68 10.05 -1.49
CA GLU A 124 -9.73 10.97 -0.35
C GLU A 124 -9.79 10.27 1.02
N ASN A 125 -10.22 9.01 1.06
CA ASN A 125 -10.27 8.20 2.27
C ASN A 125 -8.88 7.71 2.70
N PHE A 126 -7.92 7.71 1.78
CA PHE A 126 -6.58 7.18 2.00
C PHE A 126 -5.52 8.27 2.20
N VAL A 127 -5.82 9.56 2.00
CA VAL A 127 -4.78 10.61 2.09
C VAL A 127 -4.34 10.90 3.52
N LYS A 128 -5.20 10.66 4.53
CA LYS A 128 -4.90 10.95 5.93
C LYS A 128 -3.72 10.10 6.42
N GLY A 129 -2.74 10.75 7.05
CA GLY A 129 -1.58 10.07 7.61
C GLY A 129 -0.58 9.58 6.56
N THR A 130 -0.69 9.98 5.30
CA THR A 130 0.30 9.69 4.24
C THR A 130 1.60 10.44 4.52
N ASP A 131 2.75 9.76 4.52
CA ASP A 131 4.08 10.33 4.70
C ASP A 131 4.80 10.64 3.40
N VAL A 132 4.54 9.86 2.34
CA VAL A 132 4.97 10.14 0.97
C VAL A 132 3.83 9.78 0.04
N LEU A 133 3.52 10.70 -0.88
CA LEU A 133 2.60 10.44 -1.98
C LEU A 133 3.40 10.01 -3.20
N VAL A 134 3.06 8.87 -3.77
CA VAL A 134 3.60 8.38 -5.04
C VAL A 134 2.47 8.42 -6.07
N PHE A 135 2.69 9.14 -7.17
CA PHE A 135 1.72 9.24 -8.25
C PHE A 135 2.32 8.66 -9.54
N VAL A 136 1.74 7.55 -10.01
CA VAL A 136 2.24 6.80 -11.17
C VAL A 136 1.45 7.18 -12.42
N VAL A 137 2.17 7.60 -13.46
CA VAL A 137 1.61 8.02 -14.73
C VAL A 137 2.15 7.14 -15.85
N ASP A 138 1.24 6.70 -16.73
CA ASP A 138 1.64 6.10 -18.00
C ASP A 138 2.20 7.22 -18.91
N ALA A 139 3.51 7.24 -19.14
CA ALA A 139 4.13 8.29 -19.94
C ALA A 139 3.86 8.14 -21.44
N VAL A 140 3.29 7.02 -21.88
CA VAL A 140 2.94 6.72 -23.28
C VAL A 140 1.54 7.20 -23.64
N ASP A 141 0.64 7.21 -22.65
CA ASP A 141 -0.79 7.49 -22.83
C ASP A 141 -1.08 8.99 -22.91
N GLU A 142 -0.66 9.61 -24.00
CA GLU A 142 -0.80 11.05 -24.22
C GLU A 142 -2.27 11.53 -24.16
N ALA A 143 -3.22 10.67 -24.56
CA ALA A 143 -4.64 10.98 -24.52
C ALA A 143 -5.17 11.16 -23.10
N ARG A 144 -4.63 10.41 -22.11
CA ARG A 144 -5.04 10.48 -20.71
C ARG A 144 -4.11 11.30 -19.81
N LEU A 145 -3.05 11.92 -20.35
CA LEU A 145 -2.23 12.86 -19.57
C LEU A 145 -3.04 14.05 -18.99
N PRO A 146 -4.01 14.66 -19.72
CA PRO A 146 -4.84 15.71 -19.14
C PRO A 146 -5.69 15.21 -17.96
N GLU A 147 -6.22 13.99 -18.05
CA GLU A 147 -6.97 13.33 -16.97
C GLU A 147 -6.08 13.05 -15.75
N ALA A 148 -4.88 12.51 -15.97
CA ALA A 148 -3.90 12.26 -14.92
C ALA A 148 -3.47 13.57 -14.23
N LYS A 149 -3.31 14.65 -15.01
CA LYS A 149 -3.05 15.99 -14.50
C LYS A 149 -4.19 16.48 -13.62
N GLU A 150 -5.44 16.40 -14.09
CA GLU A 150 -6.60 16.88 -13.33
C GLU A 150 -6.69 16.16 -11.97
N GLU A 151 -6.57 14.83 -11.97
CA GLU A 151 -6.60 14.04 -10.73
C GLU A 151 -5.43 14.32 -9.80
N LEU A 152 -4.22 14.50 -10.33
CA LEU A 152 -3.06 14.92 -9.54
C LEU A 152 -3.32 16.28 -8.88
N HIS A 153 -3.85 17.25 -9.61
CA HIS A 153 -4.11 18.59 -9.07
C HIS A 153 -5.21 18.60 -8.01
N LYS A 154 -6.26 17.76 -8.17
CA LYS A 154 -7.27 17.53 -7.14
C LYS A 154 -6.64 17.03 -5.83
N LEU A 155 -5.73 16.05 -5.93
CA LEU A 155 -5.00 15.54 -4.77
C LEU A 155 -4.09 16.61 -4.13
N LEU A 156 -3.40 17.40 -4.95
CA LEU A 156 -2.47 18.43 -4.46
C LEU A 156 -3.17 19.63 -3.80
N ALA A 157 -4.44 19.85 -4.11
CA ALA A 157 -5.29 20.85 -3.44
C ALA A 157 -5.77 20.40 -2.04
N ASP A 158 -5.57 19.14 -1.65
CA ASP A 158 -5.95 18.66 -0.32
C ASP A 158 -4.95 19.12 0.74
N GLU A 159 -5.42 19.90 1.72
CA GLU A 159 -4.60 20.44 2.82
C GLU A 159 -3.88 19.34 3.61
N ARG A 160 -4.44 18.12 3.69
CA ARG A 160 -3.81 16.98 4.39
C ARG A 160 -2.54 16.51 3.70
N LEU A 161 -2.39 16.82 2.41
CA LEU A 161 -1.22 16.48 1.60
C LEU A 161 -0.23 17.63 1.45
N LYS A 162 -0.54 18.84 1.94
CA LYS A 162 0.23 20.06 1.67
C LYS A 162 1.75 19.90 1.89
N SER A 163 2.17 19.38 3.05
CA SER A 163 3.58 19.13 3.40
C SER A 163 4.08 17.73 3.03
N VAL A 164 3.26 16.91 2.35
CA VAL A 164 3.61 15.54 1.99
C VAL A 164 4.44 15.53 0.72
N PRO A 165 5.71 15.07 0.74
CA PRO A 165 6.54 14.99 -0.45
C PRO A 165 5.88 14.12 -1.54
N LEU A 166 6.05 14.53 -2.79
CA LEU A 166 5.50 13.88 -3.97
C LEU A 166 6.62 13.20 -4.77
N VAL A 167 6.47 11.90 -5.01
CA VAL A 167 7.25 11.17 -6.02
C VAL A 167 6.36 10.93 -7.23
N LEU A 168 6.68 11.61 -8.33
CA LEU A 168 5.97 11.51 -9.59
C LEU A 168 6.70 10.54 -10.50
N ILE A 169 6.02 9.47 -10.90
CA ILE A 169 6.63 8.39 -11.68
C ILE A 169 6.15 8.48 -13.12
N ALA A 170 7.09 8.73 -14.04
CA ALA A 170 6.90 8.63 -15.48
C ALA A 170 7.17 7.19 -15.92
N ASN A 171 6.15 6.33 -15.88
CA ASN A 171 6.30 4.90 -16.14
C ASN A 171 6.22 4.54 -17.63
N LYS A 172 6.62 3.31 -17.97
CA LYS A 172 6.64 2.71 -19.32
C LYS A 172 7.68 3.32 -20.27
N GLN A 173 8.83 3.69 -19.71
CA GLN A 173 9.94 4.30 -20.44
C GLN A 173 10.64 3.37 -21.44
N ASP A 174 10.32 2.07 -21.41
CA ASP A 174 10.69 1.10 -22.43
C ASP A 174 10.06 1.40 -23.80
N GLN A 175 8.99 2.20 -23.85
CA GLN A 175 8.29 2.53 -25.09
C GLN A 175 8.82 3.82 -25.72
N ALA A 176 8.95 3.81 -27.06
CA ALA A 176 9.56 4.90 -27.82
C ALA A 176 8.81 6.24 -27.74
N THR A 177 7.49 6.21 -27.51
CA THR A 177 6.64 7.40 -27.41
C THR A 177 6.44 7.90 -25.98
N ALA A 178 7.12 7.30 -25.00
CA ALA A 178 7.04 7.73 -23.61
C ALA A 178 7.59 9.15 -23.43
N LYS A 179 6.80 10.04 -22.80
CA LYS A 179 7.26 11.37 -22.42
C LYS A 179 8.32 11.28 -21.30
N ARG A 180 9.34 12.13 -21.39
CA ARG A 180 10.50 12.16 -20.49
C ARG A 180 10.80 13.57 -20.00
N GLY A 181 11.59 13.67 -18.93
CA GLY A 181 12.15 14.93 -18.42
C GLY A 181 11.16 16.10 -18.42
N ALA A 182 11.54 17.18 -19.11
CA ALA A 182 10.76 18.42 -19.16
C ALA A 182 9.39 18.27 -19.82
N ASP A 183 9.24 17.43 -20.84
CA ASP A 183 7.97 17.25 -21.54
C ASP A 183 6.92 16.58 -20.65
N PHE A 184 7.35 15.59 -19.87
CA PHE A 184 6.50 14.93 -18.88
C PHE A 184 6.08 15.89 -17.76
N ILE A 185 7.03 16.64 -17.22
CA ILE A 185 6.77 17.64 -16.17
C ILE A 185 5.80 18.71 -16.70
N SER A 186 6.03 19.21 -17.91
CA SER A 186 5.18 20.21 -18.55
C SER A 186 3.77 19.68 -18.76
N ALA A 187 3.61 18.42 -19.19
CA ALA A 187 2.30 17.81 -19.43
C ALA A 187 1.43 17.75 -18.16
N LEU A 188 2.04 17.47 -17.01
CA LEU A 188 1.33 17.39 -15.72
C LEU A 188 1.25 18.76 -15.02
N SER A 189 2.15 19.67 -15.37
CA SER A 189 2.29 21.02 -14.80
C SER A 189 1.95 21.05 -13.31
N PRO A 190 2.59 20.27 -12.43
CA PRO A 190 2.24 20.27 -11.01
C PRO A 190 2.41 21.71 -10.52
N SER A 191 1.31 22.43 -10.36
CA SER A 191 1.32 23.86 -10.02
C SER A 191 1.51 24.00 -8.53
N VAL A 192 2.62 23.47 -8.06
CA VAL A 192 3.09 23.63 -6.70
C VAL A 192 4.25 24.61 -6.79
N PRO A 193 4.15 25.80 -6.17
CA PRO A 193 5.33 26.62 -5.96
C PRO A 193 6.38 25.74 -5.28
N SER A 194 7.57 25.63 -5.88
CA SER A 194 8.67 24.75 -5.44
C SER A 194 9.13 24.94 -3.99
N GLN A 195 8.50 25.86 -3.24
CA GLN A 195 8.81 26.21 -1.86
C GLN A 195 7.92 25.52 -0.81
N GLU A 196 6.76 24.93 -1.17
CA GLU A 196 5.85 24.32 -0.17
C GLU A 196 5.98 22.80 -0.04
N ARG A 197 6.41 22.10 -1.10
CA ARG A 197 6.51 20.63 -1.12
C ARG A 197 7.71 20.18 -1.94
N GLU A 198 8.40 19.17 -1.43
CA GLU A 198 9.45 18.47 -2.17
C GLU A 198 8.83 17.54 -3.24
N VAL A 199 9.26 17.71 -4.50
CA VAL A 199 8.77 16.95 -5.65
C VAL A 199 9.94 16.27 -6.35
N HIS A 200 9.86 14.95 -6.51
CA HIS A 200 10.84 14.13 -7.22
C HIS A 200 10.19 13.48 -8.43
N VAL A 201 10.87 13.52 -9.56
CA VAL A 201 10.40 12.86 -10.80
C VAL A 201 11.33 11.69 -11.09
N VAL A 202 10.74 10.50 -11.28
CA VAL A 202 11.50 9.28 -11.60
C VAL A 202 10.94 8.66 -12.87
N GLU A 203 11.82 8.40 -13.82
CA GLU A 203 11.52 7.68 -15.06
C GLU A 203 11.65 6.18 -14.81
N THR A 204 10.58 5.39 -14.98
CA THR A 204 10.62 3.95 -14.68
C THR A 204 10.17 3.10 -15.86
N GLN A 205 10.67 1.87 -15.90
CA GLN A 205 10.13 0.79 -16.71
C GLN A 205 9.81 -0.38 -15.77
N THR A 206 8.54 -0.70 -15.61
CA THR A 206 8.09 -1.80 -14.75
C THR A 206 7.94 -3.06 -15.59
N VAL A 207 9.06 -3.67 -15.97
CA VAL A 207 9.09 -4.97 -16.65
C VAL A 207 9.30 -6.05 -15.59
N LEU A 208 8.42 -7.05 -15.57
CA LEU A 208 8.56 -8.21 -14.69
C LEU A 208 9.91 -8.88 -14.99
N ASN A 209 10.73 -9.11 -13.96
CA ASN A 209 12.09 -9.69 -14.01
C ASN A 209 13.24 -8.76 -14.45
N ALA A 210 12.98 -7.48 -14.70
CA ALA A 210 14.05 -6.49 -14.86
C ALA A 210 14.23 -5.76 -13.53
N GLY A 211 15.26 -6.12 -12.77
CA GLY A 211 15.77 -5.28 -11.69
C GLY A 211 16.28 -3.98 -12.33
N SER A 212 15.40 -2.98 -12.45
CA SER A 212 15.77 -1.69 -13.02
C SER A 212 16.25 -0.77 -11.91
N ASP A 213 17.42 -0.17 -12.08
CA ASP A 213 18.02 0.77 -11.11
C ASP A 213 17.04 1.89 -10.71
N ASN A 214 16.15 2.28 -11.63
CA ASN A 214 15.15 3.32 -11.42
C ASN A 214 14.06 2.89 -10.42
N VAL A 215 13.73 1.60 -10.30
CA VAL A 215 12.79 1.11 -9.28
C VAL A 215 13.45 1.15 -7.89
N GLN A 216 14.74 0.84 -7.80
CA GLN A 216 15.48 1.00 -6.54
C GLN A 216 15.55 2.47 -6.12
N GLN A 217 15.74 3.40 -7.06
CA GLN A 217 15.67 4.84 -6.76
C GLN A 217 14.32 5.25 -6.15
N VAL A 218 13.20 4.69 -6.64
CA VAL A 218 11.88 4.93 -6.03
C VAL A 218 11.84 4.46 -4.59
N MET A 219 12.38 3.26 -4.31
CA MET A 219 12.47 2.73 -2.94
C MET A 219 13.29 3.64 -2.03
N ASP A 220 14.44 4.11 -2.50
CA ASP A 220 15.34 4.99 -1.74
C ASP A 220 14.68 6.34 -1.43
N LEU A 221 13.88 6.89 -2.35
CA LEU A 221 13.05 8.09 -2.11
C LEU A 221 11.95 7.80 -1.08
N MET A 222 11.27 6.65 -1.18
CA MET A 222 10.24 6.26 -0.20
C MET A 222 10.83 6.11 1.21
N VAL A 223 12.11 5.72 1.34
CA VAL A 223 12.80 5.63 2.63
C VAL A 223 13.24 7.01 3.13
N SER A 224 13.95 7.77 2.29
CA SER A 224 14.66 9.00 2.68
C SER A 224 13.78 10.21 2.91
N LEU A 225 12.68 10.36 2.18
CA LEU A 225 11.85 11.56 2.26
C LEU A 225 11.18 11.71 3.63
N SER A 226 10.78 12.90 4.03
CA SER A 226 9.93 13.09 5.21
C SER A 226 9.10 14.34 5.02
N LYS A 227 7.98 14.46 5.73
CA LYS A 227 7.24 15.73 5.77
C LYS A 227 8.12 16.79 6.43
N ASN A 228 8.06 18.00 5.90
CA ASN A 228 8.58 19.19 6.57
C ASN A 228 7.65 19.66 7.69
#